data_AF-A0A6M0GHH8-F1
#
_entry.id   AF-A0A6M0GHH8-F1
#
_cell.length_a   1.000
_cell.length_b   1.000
_cell.length_c   1.000
_cell.angle_alpha   90.00
_cell.angle_beta   90.00
_cell.angle_gamma   90.00
#
_symmetry.space_group_name_H-M   'P 1'
#
loop_
_entity.id
_entity.type
_entity.pdbx_description
1 polymer ?
#
loop_
_entity_poly.entity_id
_entity_poly.type
_entity_poly.pdbx_seq_one_letter_code
_entity_poly.pdbx_strand_id
1 'polypeptide(L)'
;MMTLPFELQQSFEERLNRYQQERQMPLLSHMEVRGMQRGIKQGTVQTARESVLEVLTVRFEVVPPEVIEAINQIEDVSVLKQLLREAIAISSMVEFQQLLSQNQPDS
;
A
#
# COMPACT_ATOMS: atom_id res chain seq x y z
N MET A 1 15.62 -0.10 22.55
CA MET A 1 14.24 0.18 23.01
C MET A 1 14.08 -0.43 24.39
N MET A 2 13.47 0.29 25.34
CA MET A 2 13.09 -0.32 26.62
C MET A 2 11.76 -1.05 26.40
N THR A 3 11.78 -2.37 26.35
CA THR A 3 10.57 -3.19 26.32
C THR A 3 10.12 -3.48 27.74
N LEU A 4 8.83 -3.25 28.02
CA LEU A 4 8.25 -3.63 29.30
C LEU A 4 8.18 -5.17 29.41
N PRO A 5 8.47 -5.75 30.59
CA PRO A 5 8.18 -7.15 30.86
C PRO A 5 6.72 -7.49 30.57
N PHE A 6 6.47 -8.70 30.04
CA PHE A 6 5.15 -9.13 29.56
C PHE A 6 4.02 -8.97 30.59
N GLU A 7 4.27 -9.29 31.86
CA GLU A 7 3.28 -9.15 32.94
C GLU A 7 2.90 -7.69 33.19
N LEU A 8 3.88 -6.78 33.13
CA LEU A 8 3.64 -5.35 33.30
C LEU A 8 2.85 -4.80 32.12
N GLN A 9 3.14 -5.27 30.90
CA GLN A 9 2.38 -4.89 29.70
C GLN A 9 0.91 -5.31 29.81
N GLN A 10 0.61 -6.56 30.18
CA GLN A 10 -0.77 -7.02 30.39
C GLN A 10 -1.49 -6.20 31.46
N SER A 11 -0.87 -6.01 32.63
CA SER A 11 -1.47 -5.23 33.72
C SER A 11 -1.76 -3.77 33.34
N PHE A 12 -1.00 -3.23 32.40
CA PHE A 12 -1.17 -1.88 31.88
C PHE A 12 -2.33 -1.81 30.89
N GLU A 13 -2.42 -2.76 29.95
CA GLU A 13 -3.53 -2.86 29.00
C GLU A 13 -4.89 -3.04 29.69
N GLU A 14 -4.95 -3.87 30.74
CA GLU A 14 -6.16 -4.03 31.57
C GLU A 14 -6.60 -2.74 32.26
N ARG A 15 -5.64 -1.94 32.74
CA ARG A 15 -5.91 -0.64 33.36
C ARG A 15 -6.41 0.38 32.33
N LEU A 16 -5.84 0.39 31.13
CA LEU A 16 -6.31 1.24 30.04
C LEU A 16 -7.74 0.89 29.63
N ASN A 17 -8.06 -0.40 29.52
CA ASN A 17 -9.42 -0.84 29.17
C ASN A 17 -10.45 -0.42 30.22
N ARG A 18 -10.15 -0.59 31.52
CA ARG A 18 -11.03 -0.11 32.60
C ARG A 18 -11.27 1.39 32.52
N TYR A 19 -10.20 2.17 32.29
CA TYR A 19 -10.30 3.62 32.16
C TYR A 19 -11.18 4.06 30.99
N GLN A 20 -11.08 3.38 29.83
CA GLN A 20 -11.95 3.63 28.68
C GLN A 20 -13.42 3.34 28.98
N GLN A 21 -13.71 2.24 29.69
CA GLN A 21 -15.07 1.85 30.07
C GLN A 21 -15.71 2.82 31.07
N GLU A 22 -14.97 3.19 32.12
CA GLU A 22 -15.46 4.10 33.17
C GLU A 22 -15.75 5.50 32.63
N ARG A 23 -14.92 5.99 31.72
CA ARG A 23 -15.04 7.36 31.18
C ARG A 23 -15.83 7.45 29.87
N GLN A 24 -16.24 6.32 29.30
CA GLN A 24 -16.88 6.22 27.98
C GLN A 24 -16.15 7.01 26.88
N MET A 25 -14.82 7.11 26.98
CA MET A 25 -13.99 7.86 26.02
C MET A 25 -12.92 6.94 25.42
N PRO A 26 -12.86 6.78 24.08
CA PRO A 26 -11.81 5.99 23.46
C PRO A 26 -10.46 6.73 23.57
N LEU A 27 -9.36 5.97 23.64
CA LEU A 27 -8.00 6.55 23.68
C LEU A 27 -7.61 7.23 22.36
N LEU A 28 -8.18 6.76 21.25
CA LEU A 28 -8.00 7.34 19.92
C LEU A 28 -9.35 7.85 19.42
N SER A 29 -9.34 9.06 18.90
CA SER A 29 -10.47 9.64 18.18
C SER A 29 -10.73 8.88 16.87
N HIS A 30 -11.98 8.95 16.39
CA HIS A 30 -12.32 8.42 15.07
C HIS A 30 -11.50 9.06 13.93
N MET A 31 -11.04 10.30 14.10
CA MET A 31 -10.19 11.00 13.13
C MET A 31 -8.79 10.39 13.08
N GLU A 32 -8.19 10.05 14.23
CA GLU A 32 -6.91 9.36 14.29
C GLU A 32 -6.98 7.97 13.66
N VAL A 33 -8.02 7.19 14.00
CA VAL A 33 -8.22 5.86 13.39
C VAL A 33 -8.39 5.96 11.87
N ARG A 34 -9.20 6.92 11.39
CA ARG A 34 -9.38 7.18 9.96
C ARG A 34 -8.07 7.62 9.29
N GLY A 35 -7.27 8.44 9.97
CA GLY A 35 -5.95 8.86 9.49
C GLY A 35 -5.00 7.68 9.29
N MET A 36 -4.90 6.79 10.29
CA MET A 36 -4.10 5.57 10.18
C MET A 36 -4.56 4.67 9.03
N GLN A 37 -5.88 4.45 8.89
CA GLN A 37 -6.42 3.64 7.80
C GLN A 37 -6.11 4.23 6.42
N ARG A 38 -6.22 5.56 6.26
CA ARG A 38 -5.83 6.25 5.03
C ARG A 38 -4.34 6.10 4.74
N GLY A 39 -3.49 6.28 5.75
CA GLY A 39 -2.05 6.09 5.62
C GLY A 39 -1.67 4.68 5.18
N ILE A 40 -2.28 3.66 5.77
CA ILE A 40 -2.07 2.25 5.38
C ILE A 40 -2.50 2.02 3.93
N LYS A 41 -3.66 2.51 3.52
CA LYS A 41 -4.14 2.39 2.13
C LYS A 41 -3.20 3.09 1.15
N GLN A 42 -2.82 4.33 1.43
CA GLN A 42 -1.91 5.11 0.58
C GLN A 42 -0.54 4.43 0.46
N GLY A 43 0.03 3.98 1.58
CA GLY A 43 1.30 3.24 1.57
C GLY A 43 1.22 1.94 0.77
N THR A 44 0.11 1.20 0.90
CA THR A 44 -0.08 -0.05 0.14
C THR A 44 -0.11 0.20 -1.37
N VAL A 45 -0.83 1.23 -1.82
CA VAL A 45 -0.89 1.60 -3.24
C VAL A 45 0.47 2.08 -3.72
N GLN A 46 1.13 2.96 -2.97
CA GLN A 46 2.43 3.52 -3.32
C GLN A 46 3.49 2.43 -3.47
N THR A 47 3.62 1.52 -2.50
CA THR A 47 4.59 0.41 -2.57
C THR A 47 4.28 -0.53 -3.73
N ALA A 48 3.00 -0.77 -4.05
CA ALA A 48 2.64 -1.61 -5.20
C ALA A 48 3.05 -0.95 -6.54
N ARG A 49 2.89 0.37 -6.69
CA ARG A 49 3.38 1.12 -7.87
C ARG A 49 4.89 1.05 -7.98
N GLU A 50 5.60 1.34 -6.89
CA GLU A 50 7.06 1.28 -6.82
C GLU A 50 7.59 -0.10 -7.19
N SER A 51 6.96 -1.17 -6.70
CA SER A 51 7.35 -2.54 -7.01
C SER A 51 7.24 -2.85 -8.51
N VAL A 52 6.15 -2.40 -9.17
CA VAL A 52 5.99 -2.59 -10.62
C VAL A 52 7.08 -1.83 -11.37
N LEU A 53 7.30 -0.55 -11.03
CA LEU A 53 8.29 0.29 -11.68
C LEU A 53 9.73 -0.23 -11.47
N GLU A 54 10.03 -0.74 -10.27
CA GLU A 54 11.33 -1.33 -9.95
C GLU A 54 11.60 -2.56 -10.84
N VAL A 55 10.63 -3.47 -10.95
CA VAL A 55 10.77 -4.64 -11.85
C VAL A 55 10.98 -4.22 -13.30
N LEU A 56 10.18 -3.27 -13.79
CA LEU A 56 10.34 -2.77 -15.16
C LEU A 56 11.71 -2.13 -15.38
N THR A 57 12.20 -1.36 -14.41
CA THR A 57 13.52 -0.73 -14.46
C THR A 57 14.64 -1.78 -14.47
N VAL A 58 14.55 -2.81 -13.63
CA VAL A 58 15.54 -3.89 -13.60
C VAL A 58 15.56 -4.70 -14.90
N ARG A 59 14.40 -4.95 -15.50
CA ARG A 59 14.31 -5.82 -16.69
C ARG A 59 14.60 -5.09 -18.00
N PHE A 60 14.23 -3.82 -18.10
CA PHE A 60 14.26 -3.08 -19.35
C PHE A 60 15.16 -1.84 -19.34
N GLU A 61 15.84 -1.57 -18.21
CA GLU A 61 16.73 -0.44 -17.91
C GLU A 61 16.06 0.95 -17.94
N VAL A 62 15.25 1.22 -18.97
CA VAL A 62 14.55 2.48 -19.17
C VAL A 62 13.05 2.23 -19.22
N VAL A 63 12.33 2.86 -18.29
CA VAL A 63 10.86 2.87 -18.29
C VAL A 63 10.37 4.18 -18.91
N PRO A 64 9.58 4.13 -20.00
CA PRO A 64 9.04 5.35 -20.63
C PRO A 64 8.19 6.17 -19.66
N PRO A 65 8.27 7.51 -19.69
CA PRO A 65 7.53 8.37 -18.77
C PRO A 65 6.01 8.15 -18.85
N GLU A 66 5.48 7.81 -20.03
CA GLU A 66 4.06 7.52 -20.23
C GLU A 66 3.60 6.29 -19.42
N VAL A 67 4.48 5.28 -19.28
CA VAL A 67 4.23 4.08 -18.48
C VAL A 67 4.24 4.41 -16.99
N ILE A 68 5.18 5.27 -16.56
CA ILE A 68 5.29 5.73 -15.18
C ILE A 68 4.02 6.49 -14.78
N GLU A 69 3.57 7.43 -15.62
CA GLU A 69 2.35 8.19 -15.40
C GLU A 69 1.12 7.28 -15.34
N ALA A 70 0.99 6.34 -16.28
CA ALA A 70 -0.13 5.40 -16.29
C ALA A 70 -0.19 4.56 -15.00
N ILE A 71 0.93 4.00 -14.53
CA ILE A 71 0.98 3.22 -13.28
C ILE A 71 0.64 4.10 -12.07
N ASN A 72 1.12 5.35 -12.04
CA ASN A 72 0.87 6.28 -10.95
C ASN A 72 -0.59 6.74 -10.83
N GLN A 73 -1.40 6.56 -11.88
CA GLN A 73 -2.84 6.83 -11.83
C GLN A 73 -3.65 5.64 -11.29
N ILE A 74 -3.08 4.43 -11.20
CA ILE A 74 -3.81 3.23 -10.76
C ILE A 74 -3.93 3.23 -9.23
N GLU A 75 -5.16 3.26 -8.72
CA GLU A 75 -5.45 3.17 -7.28
C GLU A 75 -5.76 1.75 -6.79
N ASP A 76 -6.12 0.84 -7.70
CA ASP A 76 -6.43 -0.54 -7.33
C ASP A 76 -5.17 -1.39 -7.18
N VAL A 77 -4.89 -1.78 -5.92
CA VAL A 77 -3.77 -2.65 -5.56
C VAL A 77 -3.82 -4.01 -6.28
N SER A 78 -5.01 -4.52 -6.57
CA SER A 78 -5.20 -5.80 -7.26
C SER A 78 -4.69 -5.73 -8.69
N VAL A 79 -5.01 -4.63 -9.38
CA VAL A 79 -4.51 -4.34 -10.73
C VAL A 79 -3.00 -4.18 -10.70
N LEU A 80 -2.45 -3.41 -9.75
CA LEU A 80 -1.00 -3.25 -9.59
C LEU A 80 -0.28 -4.59 -9.34
N LYS A 81 -0.85 -5.48 -8.53
CA LYS A 81 -0.30 -6.84 -8.31
C LYS A 81 -0.39 -7.73 -9.55
N GLN A 82 -1.40 -7.54 -10.39
CA GLN A 82 -1.47 -8.23 -11.68
C GLN A 82 -0.39 -7.70 -12.62
N LEU A 83 -0.29 -6.38 -12.77
CA LEU A 83 0.75 -5.72 -13.56
C LEU A 83 2.16 -6.13 -13.12
N LEU A 84 2.40 -6.28 -11.81
CA LEU A 84 3.68 -6.77 -11.29
C LEU A 84 4.01 -8.17 -11.81
N ARG A 85 3.03 -9.09 -11.79
CA ARG A 85 3.21 -10.46 -12.29
C ARG A 85 3.47 -10.46 -13.80
N GLU A 86 2.70 -9.67 -14.54
CA GLU A 86 2.88 -9.53 -15.99
C GLU A 86 4.25 -8.92 -16.31
N ALA A 87 4.66 -7.87 -15.59
CA ALA A 87 5.96 -7.22 -15.73
C ALA A 87 7.14 -8.17 -15.52
N ILE A 88 6.96 -9.30 -14.81
CA ILE A 88 7.97 -10.36 -14.67
C ILE A 88 7.94 -11.33 -15.85
N ALA A 89 6.77 -11.61 -16.42
CA ALA A 89 6.55 -12.65 -17.42
C ALA A 89 6.76 -12.19 -18.89
N ILE A 90 6.38 -10.96 -19.22
CA ILE A 90 6.43 -10.43 -20.59
C ILE A 90 7.86 -10.36 -21.14
N SER A 91 8.05 -10.35 -22.46
CA SER A 91 9.39 -10.38 -23.06
C SER A 91 9.92 -8.99 -23.45
N SER A 92 9.07 -7.98 -23.53
CA SER A 92 9.46 -6.64 -23.97
C SER A 92 8.64 -5.51 -23.35
N MET A 93 9.23 -4.30 -23.28
CA MET A 93 8.52 -3.09 -22.84
C MET A 93 7.31 -2.76 -23.73
N VAL A 94 7.38 -3.07 -25.03
CA VAL A 94 6.27 -2.81 -25.97
C VAL A 94 5.04 -3.66 -25.62
N GLU A 95 5.23 -4.94 -25.27
CA GLU A 95 4.15 -5.80 -24.79
C GLU A 95 3.54 -5.27 -23.50
N PHE A 96 4.35 -4.74 -22.58
CA PHE A 96 3.86 -4.12 -21.36
C PHE A 96 2.94 -2.93 -21.63
N GLN A 97 3.36 -2.05 -22.55
CA GLN A 97 2.59 -0.87 -22.94
C GLN A 97 1.24 -1.27 -23.54
N GLN A 98 1.23 -2.28 -24.42
CA GLN A 98 -0.01 -2.81 -25.00
C GLN A 98 -0.96 -3.37 -23.93
N LEU A 99 -0.41 -4.04 -22.92
CA LEU A 99 -1.21 -4.57 -21.80
C LEU A 99 -1.78 -3.43 -20.95
N LEU A 100 -0.99 -2.39 -20.67
CA LEU A 100 -1.44 -1.21 -19.94
C LEU A 100 -2.60 -0.51 -20.64
N SER A 101 -2.51 -0.33 -21.96
CA SER A 101 -3.59 0.27 -22.76
C SER A 101 -4.88 -0.55 -22.75
N GLN A 102 -4.79 -1.88 -22.65
CA GLN A 102 -5.98 -2.76 -22.53
C GLN A 102 -6.63 -2.72 -21.14
N ASN A 103 -5.88 -2.33 -20.11
CA ASN A 103 -6.36 -2.25 -18.73
C ASN A 103 -6.77 -0.82 -18.32
N GLN A 104 -6.63 0.17 -19.21
CA GLN A 104 -7.26 1.48 -19.02
C GLN A 104 -8.74 1.36 -19.43
N PRO A 105 -9.70 1.60 -18.52
CA PRO A 105 -11.07 1.82 -18.93
C PRO A 105 -11.11 3.10 -19.78
N ASP A 106 -11.66 2.98 -20.99
CA ASP A 106 -12.04 4.13 -21.81
C ASP A 106 -12.82 5.13 -20.95
N SER A 107 -12.46 6.40 -21.10
CA SER A 107 -13.03 7.55 -20.35
C SER A 107 -14.55 7.63 -20.39
#